data_AF-A0A8S1J8T1-F1
#
_entry.id   AF-A0A8S1J8T1-F1
#
_cell.length_a   1.000
_cell.length_b   1.000
_cell.length_c   1.000
_cell.angle_alpha   90.00
_cell.angle_beta   90.00
_cell.angle_gamma   90.00
#
_symmetry.space_group_name_H-M   'P 1'
#
loop_
_entity.id
_entity.type
_entity.pdbx_description
1 polymer ?
#
loop_
_entity_poly.entity_id
_entity_poly.type
_entity_poly.pdbx_seq_one_letter_code
_entity_poly.pdbx_strand_id
1 'polypeptide(L)'
;MADAIPVQPSAGPARGRRSIVPSKPPGRRAGRDVPILGVVNAEAKVSMHEPVKRAPRGPLPKTFRRLVASRTGDSFREVATIVDLPMDMPGPGEVLVELRWAGVNGGCETFRVRGDQLFYSNRGKTNFPLGAEGSGVVAAIGEGVDDLDIGQPVATNRISAFSEYGITRRECCTPVQEAGPEAAALTQSAVTACTALEVLWALLL
;
A
#
# COMPACT_ATOMS: atom_id res chain seq x y z
N MET A 1 28.73 40.78 2.15
CA MET A 1 29.68 40.45 3.24
C MET A 1 29.20 41.16 4.47
N ALA A 2 28.64 40.41 5.42
CA ALA A 2 28.21 40.90 6.73
C ALA A 2 28.71 39.86 7.74
N ASP A 3 29.45 40.35 8.73
CA ASP A 3 30.30 39.58 9.63
C ASP A 3 29.51 38.75 10.65
N ALA A 4 30.00 37.54 10.91
CA ALA A 4 29.43 36.59 11.85
C ALA A 4 29.76 36.98 13.30
N ILE A 5 28.73 36.95 14.15
CA ILE A 5 28.81 37.14 15.60
C ILE A 5 29.42 35.86 16.24
N PRO A 6 30.46 35.95 17.09
CA PRO A 6 31.09 34.77 17.67
C PRO A 6 30.25 34.21 18.84
N VAL A 7 29.84 32.95 18.74
CA VAL A 7 29.16 32.22 19.82
C VAL A 7 30.21 31.65 20.79
N GLN A 8 30.21 32.12 22.03
CA GLN A 8 31.00 31.55 23.14
C GLN A 8 30.35 30.24 23.64
N PRO A 9 31.10 29.15 23.86
CA PRO A 9 30.54 27.90 24.35
C PRO A 9 30.23 27.97 25.85
N SER A 10 28.98 27.67 26.22
CA SER A 10 28.56 27.55 27.62
C SER A 10 29.12 26.28 28.28
N ALA A 11 29.86 26.45 29.37
CA ALA A 11 30.40 25.36 30.18
C ALA A 11 29.27 24.62 30.93
N GLY A 12 28.94 23.40 30.50
CA GLY A 12 28.13 22.46 31.26
C GLY A 12 28.94 21.75 32.35
N PRO A 13 28.30 21.21 33.40
CA PRO A 13 29.00 20.66 34.56
C PRO A 13 29.80 19.39 34.21
N ALA A 14 31.02 19.31 34.75
CA ALA A 14 31.95 18.21 34.58
C ALA A 14 31.35 16.88 35.08
N ARG A 15 31.10 15.93 34.17
CA ARG A 15 30.76 14.55 34.53
C ARG A 15 32.05 13.75 34.69
N GLY A 16 32.33 13.36 35.94
CA GLY A 16 33.46 12.49 36.28
C GLY A 16 33.41 11.17 35.51
N ARG A 17 34.58 10.72 35.03
CA ARG A 17 34.78 9.40 34.43
C ARG A 17 34.49 8.32 35.49
N ARG A 18 33.31 7.70 35.43
CA ARG A 18 33.08 6.41 36.09
C ARG A 18 33.70 5.33 35.21
N SER A 19 34.56 4.49 35.77
CA SER A 19 35.00 3.28 35.09
C SER A 19 33.77 2.40 34.83
N ILE A 20 33.52 2.10 33.56
CA ILE A 20 32.53 1.09 33.17
C ILE A 20 33.25 -0.24 33.34
N VAL A 21 33.08 -0.87 34.50
CA VAL A 21 33.35 -2.30 34.64
C VAL A 21 32.24 -3.01 33.84
N PRO A 22 32.56 -3.93 32.91
CA PRO A 22 31.53 -4.65 32.18
C PRO A 22 30.72 -5.49 33.17
N SER A 23 29.46 -5.11 33.38
CA SER A 23 28.52 -5.93 34.13
C SER A 23 28.30 -7.23 33.36
N LYS A 24 28.43 -8.36 34.06
CA LYS A 24 28.10 -9.71 33.56
C LYS A 24 26.74 -9.65 32.83
N PRO A 25 26.62 -10.23 31.61
CA PRO A 25 25.36 -10.19 30.88
C PRO A 25 24.24 -10.78 31.75
N PRO A 26 23.04 -10.17 31.75
CA PRO A 26 21.92 -10.72 32.50
C PRO A 26 21.69 -12.16 32.03
N GLY A 27 21.63 -13.08 32.99
CA GLY A 27 21.39 -14.49 32.72
C GLY A 27 20.13 -14.66 31.86
N ARG A 28 20.18 -15.60 30.91
CA ARG A 28 19.04 -15.97 30.06
C ARG A 28 17.79 -16.07 30.95
N ARG A 29 16.88 -15.11 30.82
CA ARG A 29 15.52 -15.31 31.33
C ARG A 29 14.98 -16.51 30.54
N ALA A 30 14.48 -17.51 31.27
CA ALA A 30 13.77 -18.63 30.67
C ALA A 30 12.77 -18.07 29.66
N GLY A 31 12.82 -18.59 28.43
CA GLY A 31 12.00 -18.14 27.33
C GLY A 31 10.54 -18.16 27.76
N ARG A 32 9.89 -17.01 27.71
CA ARG A 32 8.45 -17.04 27.47
C ARG A 32 8.32 -17.39 26.01
N ASP A 33 7.78 -18.56 25.74
CA ASP A 33 7.31 -18.97 24.42
C ASP A 33 6.27 -17.95 23.97
N VAL A 34 6.74 -16.87 23.34
CA VAL A 34 5.90 -16.05 22.49
C VAL A 34 5.79 -16.87 21.22
N PRO A 35 4.63 -17.44 20.89
CA PRO A 35 4.49 -18.19 19.66
C PRO A 35 4.81 -17.21 18.54
N ILE A 36 5.94 -17.44 17.86
CA ILE A 36 6.16 -16.90 16.53
C ILE A 36 4.96 -17.45 15.76
N LEU A 37 4.06 -16.53 15.38
CA LEU A 37 2.88 -16.84 14.59
C LEU A 37 3.32 -17.81 13.50
N GLY A 38 2.83 -19.04 13.59
CA GLY A 38 3.32 -20.15 12.80
C GLY A 38 3.34 -19.76 11.33
N VAL A 39 4.32 -20.32 10.61
CA VAL A 39 4.27 -20.48 9.15
C VAL A 39 2.81 -20.67 8.78
N VAL A 40 2.25 -19.70 8.05
CA VAL A 40 0.88 -19.80 7.54
C VAL A 40 0.79 -21.15 6.85
N ASN A 41 0.01 -22.06 7.44
CA ASN A 41 -0.27 -23.35 6.84
C ASN A 41 -0.75 -23.08 5.41
N ALA A 42 0.00 -23.56 4.43
CA ALA A 42 -0.34 -23.50 3.01
C ALA A 42 -1.62 -24.28 2.64
N GLU A 43 -2.36 -24.78 3.65
CA GLU A 43 -3.57 -25.59 3.52
C GLU A 43 -4.86 -24.86 3.90
N ALA A 44 -4.80 -23.55 4.20
CA ALA A 44 -6.02 -22.76 4.12
C ALA A 44 -6.47 -22.78 2.66
N LYS A 45 -7.42 -23.68 2.32
CA LYS A 45 -8.20 -23.59 1.09
C LYS A 45 -8.98 -22.30 1.14
N VAL A 46 -8.32 -21.19 0.85
CA VAL A 46 -8.96 -20.06 0.20
C VAL A 46 -9.63 -20.70 -1.01
N SER A 47 -10.96 -20.57 -1.09
CA SER A 47 -11.63 -20.82 -2.36
C SER A 47 -11.05 -19.76 -3.30
N MET A 48 -9.97 -20.13 -3.98
CA MET A 48 -9.31 -19.29 -4.96
C MET A 48 -10.36 -19.10 -6.04
N HIS A 49 -11.03 -17.94 -6.05
CA HIS A 49 -11.80 -17.56 -7.22
C HIS A 49 -10.86 -17.71 -8.42
N GLU A 50 -11.32 -18.41 -9.44
CA GLU A 50 -10.49 -18.70 -10.61
C GLU A 50 -9.85 -17.40 -11.13
N PRO A 51 -8.53 -17.40 -11.41
CA PRO A 51 -7.86 -16.27 -12.03
C PRO A 51 -8.65 -15.83 -13.27
N VAL A 52 -9.06 -14.57 -13.31
CA VAL A 52 -9.95 -14.08 -14.36
C VAL A 52 -9.12 -13.86 -15.62
N LYS A 53 -9.32 -14.74 -16.62
CA LYS A 53 -8.62 -14.69 -17.91
C LYS A 53 -9.28 -13.77 -18.95
N ARG A 54 -10.54 -13.36 -18.81
CA ARG A 54 -11.21 -12.48 -19.80
C ARG A 54 -12.36 -11.62 -19.26
N ALA A 55 -12.38 -10.40 -19.82
CA ALA A 55 -13.45 -9.42 -20.04
C ALA A 55 -14.17 -8.82 -18.81
N PRO A 56 -14.62 -7.55 -18.91
CA PRO A 56 -15.43 -6.93 -17.87
C PRO A 56 -16.71 -7.73 -17.59
N ARG A 57 -17.27 -7.61 -16.39
CA ARG A 57 -18.50 -8.32 -15.94
C ARG A 57 -19.75 -8.03 -16.78
N GLY A 58 -19.68 -7.10 -17.73
CA GLY A 58 -20.77 -6.67 -18.60
C GLY A 58 -20.65 -5.17 -18.90
N PRO A 59 -21.75 -4.51 -19.30
CA PRO A 59 -21.80 -3.06 -19.38
C PRO A 59 -21.47 -2.41 -18.03
N LEU A 60 -20.86 -1.23 -18.06
CA LEU A 60 -20.56 -0.47 -16.85
C LEU A 60 -21.84 -0.18 -16.06
N PRO A 61 -21.89 -0.49 -14.74
CA PRO A 61 -23.05 -0.17 -13.92
C PRO A 61 -23.17 1.35 -13.73
N LYS A 62 -24.37 1.83 -13.38
CA LYS A 62 -24.58 3.25 -13.05
C LYS A 62 -23.91 3.67 -11.74
N THR A 63 -23.78 2.73 -10.81
CA THR A 63 -23.17 2.94 -9.50
C THR A 63 -22.30 1.74 -9.12
N PHE A 64 -21.34 1.98 -8.25
CA PHE A 64 -20.49 0.93 -7.67
C PHE A 64 -20.15 1.25 -6.22
N ARG A 65 -19.73 0.24 -5.47
CA ARG A 65 -19.37 0.37 -4.06
C ARG A 65 -17.87 0.48 -3.86
N ARG A 66 -17.49 1.26 -2.86
CA ARG A 66 -16.11 1.29 -2.36
C ARG A 66 -15.98 1.62 -0.89
N LEU A 67 -14.85 1.26 -0.31
CA LEU A 67 -14.45 1.70 1.02
C LEU A 67 -13.84 3.11 0.96
N VAL A 68 -14.31 3.96 1.86
CA VAL A 68 -13.74 5.28 2.13
C VAL A 68 -13.52 5.44 3.62
N ALA A 69 -12.58 6.29 4.00
CA ALA A 69 -12.48 6.78 5.37
C ALA A 69 -13.20 8.12 5.49
N SER A 70 -14.18 8.21 6.39
CA SER A 70 -14.96 9.43 6.62
C SER A 70 -14.13 10.58 7.21
N ARG A 71 -13.03 10.24 7.90
CA ARG A 71 -12.03 11.12 8.50
C ARG A 71 -10.76 10.30 8.81
N THR A 72 -9.69 10.94 9.29
CA THR A 72 -8.58 10.23 9.92
C THR A 72 -8.96 9.72 11.32
N GLY A 73 -8.38 8.60 11.76
CA GLY A 73 -8.63 7.99 13.07
C GLY A 73 -7.63 6.88 13.43
N ASP A 74 -7.76 6.30 14.62
CA ASP A 74 -6.71 5.44 15.20
C ASP A 74 -6.67 4.04 14.60
N SER A 75 -7.78 3.59 14.01
CA SER A 75 -7.91 2.28 13.39
C SER A 75 -8.75 2.30 12.12
N PHE A 76 -8.48 1.35 11.22
CA PHE A 76 -9.24 1.19 9.99
C PHE A 76 -10.73 0.95 10.26
N ARG A 77 -11.05 0.10 11.26
CA ARG A 77 -12.43 -0.23 11.64
C ARG A 77 -13.25 0.98 12.07
N GLU A 78 -12.61 1.96 12.71
CA GLU A 78 -13.29 3.15 13.22
C GLU A 78 -13.75 4.08 12.10
N VAL A 79 -12.96 4.20 11.02
CA VAL A 79 -13.17 5.25 10.01
C VAL A 79 -13.69 4.73 8.68
N ALA A 80 -13.45 3.45 8.37
CA ALA A 80 -13.78 2.87 7.07
C ALA A 80 -15.27 2.53 6.95
N THR A 81 -15.89 3.03 5.88
CA THR A 81 -17.30 2.80 5.54
C THR A 81 -17.43 2.48 4.07
N ILE A 82 -18.40 1.61 3.72
CA ILE A 82 -18.76 1.37 2.32
C ILE A 82 -19.71 2.48 1.86
N VAL A 83 -19.47 3.04 0.68
CA VAL A 83 -20.33 4.02 0.03
C VAL A 83 -20.62 3.58 -1.40
N ASP A 84 -21.81 3.92 -1.90
CA ASP A 84 -22.16 3.84 -3.31
C ASP A 84 -21.78 5.15 -4.01
N LEU A 85 -21.12 5.04 -5.16
CA LEU A 85 -20.72 6.18 -5.99
C LEU A 85 -21.24 6.03 -7.42
N PRO A 86 -21.51 7.15 -8.12
CA PRO A 86 -21.78 7.09 -9.55
C PRO A 86 -20.56 6.57 -10.31
N MET A 87 -20.79 5.93 -11.45
CA MET A 87 -19.72 5.54 -12.37
C MET A 87 -19.19 6.75 -13.13
N ASP A 88 -17.89 6.97 -13.07
CA ASP A 88 -17.17 8.00 -13.81
C ASP A 88 -16.30 7.36 -14.91
N MET A 89 -16.05 8.12 -15.98
CA MET A 89 -15.18 7.71 -17.07
C MET A 89 -13.75 8.24 -16.87
N PRO A 90 -12.71 7.50 -17.29
CA PRO A 90 -11.33 7.95 -17.17
C PRO A 90 -11.07 9.16 -18.08
N GLY A 91 -10.28 10.12 -17.57
CA GLY A 91 -9.78 11.25 -18.36
C GLY A 91 -8.56 10.89 -19.21
N PRO A 92 -7.95 11.88 -19.92
CA PRO A 92 -6.76 11.63 -20.74
C PRO A 92 -5.60 11.01 -19.94
N GLY A 93 -5.01 9.94 -20.50
CA GLY A 93 -3.93 9.17 -19.87
C GLY A 93 -4.37 8.32 -18.67
N GLU A 94 -5.68 8.19 -18.42
CA GLU A 94 -6.22 7.40 -17.32
C GLU A 94 -6.91 6.14 -17.83
N VAL A 95 -7.05 5.17 -16.92
CA VAL A 95 -7.64 3.87 -17.16
C VAL A 95 -8.63 3.59 -16.03
N LEU A 96 -9.84 3.18 -16.39
CA LEU A 96 -10.81 2.63 -15.46
C LEU A 96 -10.60 1.12 -15.39
N VAL A 97 -10.40 0.60 -14.18
CA VAL A 97 -10.18 -0.82 -13.92
C VAL A 97 -11.34 -1.37 -13.10
N GLU A 98 -11.93 -2.47 -13.57
CA GLU A 98 -12.82 -3.30 -12.76
C GLU A 98 -11.98 -4.18 -11.84
N LEU A 99 -11.94 -3.84 -10.56
CA LEU A 99 -11.10 -4.50 -9.58
C LEU A 99 -11.72 -5.85 -9.18
N ARG A 100 -10.88 -6.89 -9.17
CA ARG A 100 -11.25 -8.26 -8.77
C ARG A 100 -10.59 -8.67 -7.46
N TRP A 101 -9.36 -8.19 -7.26
CA TRP A 101 -8.56 -8.45 -6.08
C TRP A 101 -7.91 -7.15 -5.60
N ALA A 102 -7.71 -7.05 -4.29
CA ALA A 102 -7.01 -5.93 -3.68
C ALA A 102 -5.98 -6.45 -2.68
N GLY A 103 -4.78 -5.84 -2.69
CA GLY A 103 -3.75 -6.12 -1.71
C GLY A 103 -4.03 -5.42 -0.38
N VAL A 104 -3.97 -6.15 0.73
CA VAL A 104 -4.08 -5.57 2.08
C VAL A 104 -2.70 -5.38 2.67
N ASN A 105 -2.35 -4.12 2.92
CA ASN A 105 -1.01 -3.74 3.34
C ASN A 105 -1.02 -3.17 4.77
N GLY A 106 -0.34 -3.84 5.71
CA GLY A 106 -0.38 -3.49 7.13
C GLY A 106 0.05 -2.04 7.42
N GLY A 107 1.27 -1.67 7.01
CA GLY A 107 1.80 -0.32 7.23
C GLY A 107 1.05 0.75 6.43
N CYS A 108 0.86 0.53 5.13
CA CYS A 108 0.20 1.52 4.26
C CYS A 108 -1.22 1.85 4.73
N GLU A 109 -2.06 0.85 5.03
CA GLU A 109 -3.44 1.14 5.40
C GLU A 109 -3.55 1.72 6.82
N THR A 110 -2.68 1.31 7.75
CA THR A 110 -2.65 1.91 9.09
C THR A 110 -2.22 3.38 9.03
N PHE A 111 -1.15 3.71 8.31
CA PHE A 111 -0.68 5.09 8.19
C PHE A 111 -1.66 5.94 7.39
N ARG A 112 -2.33 5.37 6.37
CA ARG A 112 -3.34 6.07 5.57
C ARG A 112 -4.54 6.52 6.39
N VAL A 113 -5.08 5.64 7.24
CA VAL A 113 -6.25 5.99 8.07
C VAL A 113 -5.90 6.91 9.24
N ARG A 114 -4.69 6.83 9.77
CA ARG A 114 -4.21 7.77 10.81
C ARG A 114 -3.83 9.14 10.26
N GLY A 115 -3.57 9.22 8.95
CA GLY A 115 -3.01 10.42 8.34
C GLY A 115 -1.59 10.68 8.82
N ASP A 116 -0.77 9.63 8.87
CA ASP A 116 0.63 9.67 9.31
C ASP A 116 1.60 9.43 8.15
N GLN A 117 2.89 9.71 8.36
CA GLN A 117 3.95 9.48 7.37
C GLN A 117 3.62 10.16 6.03
N LEU A 118 3.66 9.39 4.93
CA LEU A 118 3.33 9.85 3.58
C LEU A 118 1.86 10.26 3.41
N PHE A 119 0.99 9.96 4.38
CA PHE A 119 -0.44 10.24 4.34
C PHE A 119 -0.87 11.43 5.20
N TYR A 120 0.06 12.29 5.65
CA TYR A 120 -0.26 13.48 6.44
C TYR A 120 -1.35 14.35 5.79
N SER A 121 -1.37 14.42 4.46
CA SER A 121 -2.36 15.20 3.70
C SER A 121 -3.79 14.70 3.85
N ASN A 122 -4.02 13.52 4.45
CA ASN A 122 -5.36 13.04 4.77
C ASN A 122 -5.95 13.71 6.01
N ARG A 123 -5.13 14.35 6.86
CA ARG A 123 -5.62 15.11 8.01
C ARG A 123 -6.51 16.25 7.53
N GLY A 124 -7.74 16.29 8.05
CA GLY A 124 -8.76 17.26 7.63
C GLY A 124 -9.52 16.90 6.36
N LYS A 125 -9.17 15.81 5.66
CA LYS A 125 -9.99 15.30 4.54
C LYS A 125 -11.13 14.43 5.07
N THR A 126 -12.22 14.44 4.31
CA THR A 126 -13.38 13.58 4.53
C THR A 126 -13.61 12.67 3.32
N ASN A 127 -14.12 11.47 3.56
CA ASN A 127 -14.51 10.49 2.53
C ASN A 127 -13.40 10.14 1.52
N PHE A 128 -12.14 10.07 1.99
CA PHE A 128 -11.02 9.73 1.11
C PHE A 128 -10.95 8.23 0.81
N PRO A 129 -10.48 7.83 -0.39
CA PRO A 129 -10.41 6.42 -0.79
C PRO A 129 -9.44 5.59 0.04
N LEU A 130 -9.68 4.27 0.05
CA LEU A 130 -8.82 3.27 0.71
C LEU A 130 -8.35 2.19 -0.27
N GLY A 131 -7.30 1.47 0.11
CA GLY A 131 -6.59 0.50 -0.72
C GLY A 131 -5.48 1.15 -1.54
N ALA A 132 -4.36 0.47 -1.70
CA ALA A 132 -3.20 0.96 -2.44
C ALA A 132 -2.98 0.25 -3.78
N GLU A 133 -3.35 -1.03 -3.86
CA GLU A 133 -3.03 -1.90 -4.99
C GLU A 133 -4.10 -2.97 -5.20
N GLY A 134 -4.19 -3.46 -6.43
CA GLY A 134 -5.13 -4.53 -6.78
C GLY A 134 -4.86 -5.10 -8.16
N SER A 135 -5.63 -6.12 -8.53
CA SER A 135 -5.65 -6.67 -9.88
C SER A 135 -7.07 -6.76 -10.39
N GLY A 136 -7.22 -6.60 -11.70
CA GLY A 136 -8.52 -6.50 -12.33
C GLY A 136 -8.41 -6.48 -13.84
N VAL A 137 -9.48 -6.05 -14.50
CA VAL A 137 -9.54 -5.93 -15.96
C VAL A 137 -9.80 -4.49 -16.35
N VAL A 138 -9.18 -4.04 -17.43
CA VAL A 138 -9.45 -2.71 -18.01
C VAL A 138 -10.91 -2.65 -18.43
N ALA A 139 -11.65 -1.69 -17.89
CA ALA A 139 -13.08 -1.50 -18.16
C ALA A 139 -13.35 -0.33 -19.11
N ALA A 140 -12.50 0.70 -19.08
CA ALA A 140 -12.47 1.79 -20.05
C ALA A 140 -11.08 2.43 -20.10
N ILE A 141 -10.77 3.10 -21.21
CA ILE A 141 -9.52 3.85 -21.43
C ILE A 141 -9.83 5.30 -21.77
N GLY A 142 -9.01 6.21 -21.26
CA GLY A 142 -9.06 7.61 -21.63
C GLY A 142 -8.24 7.91 -22.88
N GLU A 143 -8.35 9.13 -23.39
CA GLU A 143 -7.59 9.61 -24.55
C GLU A 143 -6.07 9.47 -24.34
N GLY A 144 -5.35 9.02 -25.37
CA GLY A 144 -3.89 8.87 -25.37
C GLY A 144 -3.37 7.61 -24.67
N VAL A 145 -4.25 6.69 -24.26
CA VAL A 145 -3.86 5.35 -23.83
C VAL A 145 -3.98 4.40 -25.01
N ASP A 146 -2.85 4.13 -25.66
CA ASP A 146 -2.81 3.40 -26.95
C ASP A 146 -2.22 1.98 -26.83
N ASP A 147 -1.78 1.58 -25.63
CA ASP A 147 -1.06 0.33 -25.37
C ASP A 147 -1.78 -0.61 -24.39
N LEU A 148 -3.03 -0.30 -24.04
CA LEU A 148 -3.93 -1.17 -23.29
C LEU A 148 -5.28 -1.33 -23.99
N ASP A 149 -5.83 -2.54 -23.91
CA ASP A 149 -7.13 -2.87 -24.46
C ASP A 149 -8.19 -3.01 -23.37
N ILE A 150 -9.43 -2.64 -23.68
CA ILE A 150 -10.59 -2.96 -22.82
C ILE A 150 -10.71 -4.49 -22.70
N GLY A 151 -10.83 -4.96 -21.46
CA GLY A 151 -10.85 -6.38 -21.09
C GLY A 151 -9.49 -7.00 -20.81
N GLN A 152 -8.40 -6.25 -20.99
CA GLN A 152 -7.05 -6.71 -20.67
C GLN A 152 -6.85 -6.85 -19.15
N PRO A 153 -6.27 -7.95 -18.66
CA PRO A 153 -5.90 -8.10 -17.26
C PRO A 153 -4.73 -7.19 -16.88
N VAL A 154 -4.85 -6.50 -15.74
CA VAL A 154 -3.82 -5.61 -15.20
C VAL A 154 -3.66 -5.80 -13.69
N ALA A 155 -2.41 -5.70 -13.23
CA ALA A 155 -2.09 -5.40 -11.84
C ALA A 155 -1.90 -3.89 -11.70
N THR A 156 -2.26 -3.32 -10.55
CA THR A 156 -2.30 -1.87 -10.36
C THR A 156 -1.69 -1.45 -9.04
N ASN A 157 -0.93 -0.35 -9.06
CA ASN A 157 -0.49 0.35 -7.84
C ASN A 157 -1.06 1.77 -7.80
N ARG A 158 -0.95 2.43 -6.64
CA ARG A 158 -1.45 3.80 -6.42
C ARG A 158 -2.90 4.00 -6.90
N ILE A 159 -3.71 2.96 -6.74
CA ILE A 159 -5.13 2.95 -7.04
C ILE A 159 -5.92 2.82 -5.74
N SER A 160 -7.16 3.31 -5.73
CA SER A 160 -8.08 3.17 -4.60
C SER A 160 -8.74 1.78 -4.59
N ALA A 161 -7.93 0.73 -4.39
CA ALA A 161 -8.29 -0.64 -4.74
C ALA A 161 -9.35 -1.31 -3.86
N PHE A 162 -9.71 -0.74 -2.70
CA PHE A 162 -10.82 -1.25 -1.91
C PHE A 162 -12.15 -0.75 -2.48
N SER A 163 -12.38 -1.11 -3.73
CA SER A 163 -13.43 -0.60 -4.60
C SER A 163 -13.79 -1.65 -5.65
N GLU A 164 -15.01 -1.65 -6.15
CA GLU A 164 -15.39 -2.47 -7.31
C GLU A 164 -14.77 -1.93 -8.61
N TYR A 165 -14.58 -0.61 -8.71
CA TYR A 165 -13.95 0.07 -9.85
C TYR A 165 -13.00 1.17 -9.40
N GLY A 166 -11.92 1.41 -10.13
CA GLY A 166 -10.98 2.49 -9.83
C GLY A 166 -10.39 3.10 -11.08
N ILE A 167 -10.33 4.43 -11.12
CA ILE A 167 -9.59 5.18 -12.13
C ILE A 167 -8.16 5.40 -11.61
N THR A 168 -7.18 5.14 -12.45
CA THR A 168 -5.78 5.47 -12.18
C THR A 168 -5.06 5.87 -13.47
N ARG A 169 -3.86 6.40 -13.33
CA ARG A 169 -3.00 6.73 -14.47
C ARG A 169 -2.54 5.47 -15.20
N ARG A 170 -2.35 5.55 -16.51
CA ARG A 170 -1.84 4.43 -17.32
C ARG A 170 -0.56 3.82 -16.73
N GLU A 171 0.42 4.63 -16.29
CA GLU A 171 1.69 4.13 -15.74
C GLU A 171 1.54 3.34 -14.44
N CYS A 172 0.37 3.37 -13.81
CA CYS A 172 0.05 2.58 -12.63
C CYS A 172 -0.53 1.20 -12.96
N CYS A 173 -0.76 0.90 -14.24
CA CYS A 173 -1.31 -0.38 -14.71
C CYS A 173 -0.21 -1.23 -15.36
N THR A 174 0.07 -2.41 -14.82
CA THR A 174 0.99 -3.37 -15.43
C THR A 174 0.17 -4.49 -16.08
N PRO A 175 0.26 -4.69 -17.41
CA PRO A 175 -0.33 -5.85 -18.06
C PRO A 175 0.12 -7.16 -17.41
N VAL A 176 -0.82 -8.06 -17.18
CA VAL A 176 -0.56 -9.41 -16.66
C VAL A 176 -1.29 -10.45 -17.50
N GLN A 177 -0.86 -11.71 -17.38
CA GLN A 177 -1.52 -12.82 -18.08
C GLN A 177 -2.93 -13.06 -17.55
N GLU A 178 -3.14 -12.88 -16.24
CA GLU A 178 -4.41 -13.07 -15.57
C GLU A 178 -4.54 -12.16 -14.34
N ALA A 179 -5.77 -11.70 -14.09
CA ALA A 179 -6.09 -10.88 -12.91
C ALA A 179 -6.36 -11.82 -11.72
N GLY A 180 -5.29 -12.26 -11.08
CA GLY A 180 -5.31 -13.12 -9.90
C GLY A 180 -4.89 -12.42 -8.61
N PRO A 181 -5.09 -13.06 -7.44
CA PRO A 181 -4.61 -12.54 -6.16
C PRO A 181 -3.08 -12.40 -6.14
N GLU A 182 -2.35 -13.27 -6.82
CA GLU A 182 -0.89 -13.20 -6.97
C GLU A 182 -0.50 -11.91 -7.67
N ALA A 183 -1.17 -11.56 -8.77
CA ALA A 183 -0.91 -10.33 -9.51
C ALA A 183 -1.10 -9.08 -8.64
N ALA A 184 -2.10 -9.06 -7.75
CA ALA A 184 -2.32 -7.96 -6.82
C ALA A 184 -1.20 -7.83 -5.78
N ALA A 185 -0.56 -8.93 -5.39
CA ALA A 185 0.55 -8.91 -4.41
C ALA A 185 1.89 -8.50 -5.03
N LEU A 186 2.04 -8.62 -6.36
CA LEU A 186 3.29 -8.33 -7.05
C LEU A 186 3.63 -6.83 -7.06
N THR A 187 2.64 -5.95 -7.05
CA THR A 187 2.82 -4.51 -7.33
C THR A 187 3.45 -3.70 -6.21
N GLN A 188 3.38 -4.17 -4.97
CA GLN A 188 3.97 -3.48 -3.82
C GLN A 188 4.85 -4.41 -2.99
N SER A 189 4.32 -5.55 -2.52
CA SER A 189 5.09 -6.45 -1.65
C SER A 189 6.26 -7.09 -2.39
N ALA A 190 6.04 -7.65 -3.58
CA ALA A 190 7.11 -8.27 -4.35
C ALA A 190 8.13 -7.24 -4.85
N VAL A 191 7.70 -6.09 -5.39
CA VAL A 191 8.62 -5.02 -5.80
C VAL A 191 9.47 -4.56 -4.62
N THR A 192 8.88 -4.33 -3.43
CA THR A 192 9.64 -3.94 -2.23
C THR A 192 10.71 -4.98 -1.88
N ALA A 193 10.35 -6.27 -1.90
CA ALA A 193 11.28 -7.35 -1.60
C ALA A 193 12.39 -7.46 -2.65
N CYS A 194 12.05 -7.46 -3.94
CA CYS A 194 13.02 -7.56 -5.04
C CYS A 194 13.99 -6.38 -5.03
N THR A 195 13.49 -5.14 -4.91
CA THR A 195 14.35 -3.96 -4.85
C THR A 195 15.26 -3.99 -3.63
N ALA A 196 14.75 -4.39 -2.45
CA ALA A 196 15.59 -4.53 -1.26
C ALA A 196 16.70 -5.56 -1.48
N LEU A 197 16.38 -6.72 -2.07
CA LEU A 197 17.38 -7.74 -2.38
C LEU A 197 18.39 -7.23 -3.42
N GLU A 198 17.95 -6.74 -4.58
CA GLU A 198 18.85 -6.32 -5.65
C GLU A 198 19.76 -5.15 -5.26
N VAL A 199 19.22 -4.15 -4.56
CA VAL A 199 19.94 -2.92 -4.24
C VAL A 199 20.78 -3.08 -2.96
N LEU A 200 20.26 -3.73 -1.91
CA LEU A 200 20.99 -3.86 -0.65
C LEU A 200 21.97 -5.03 -0.66
N TRP A 201 21.71 -6.08 -1.43
CA TRP A 201 22.68 -7.18 -1.59
C TRP A 201 23.99 -6.68 -2.19
N ALA A 202 23.91 -5.74 -3.14
CA ALA A 202 25.08 -5.10 -3.73
C ALA A 202 25.91 -4.26 -2.73
N LEU A 203 25.37 -3.92 -1.55
CA LEU A 203 26.08 -3.19 -0.50
C LEU A 203 26.72 -4.12 0.56
N LEU A 204 26.42 -5.41 0.52
CA LEU A 204 26.95 -6.41 1.46
C LEU A 204 28.15 -7.20 0.92
N LEU A 205 28.60 -6.89 -0.30
CA LEU A 205 29.80 -7.41 -0.95
C LEU A 205 30.78 -6.27 -1.26
#